data_AF-A0A9N9NUF1-F1
#
_entry.id   AF-A0A9N9NUF1-F1
#
_cell.length_a   1.000
_cell.length_b   1.000
_cell.length_c   1.000
_cell.angle_alpha   90.00
_cell.angle_beta   90.00
_cell.angle_gamma   90.00
#
_symmetry.space_group_name_H-M   'P 1'
#
loop_
_entity.id
_entity.type
_entity.pdbx_description
1 polymer ?
#
loop_
_entity_poly.entity_id
_entity_poly.type
_entity_poly.pdbx_seq_one_letter_code
_entity_poly.pdbx_strand_id
1 'polypeptide(L)'
;KPIKYGSTIALFHVPTRKYLSTKGVKYPNHEQYMVVCTGQEIDYKHDLWTVYDKSNYSGDSLYISAGFIFKHKETGGFLHSHVTQFGKTPKSNYQQVTLLGGDDSHWIIRHYSSKVDYNYLDHLMDGDIISLFHKVTNIPLYSHDVLLDDRTQEVSCYGDGFEDNNM
;
A
#
# COMPACT_ATOMS: atom_id res chain seq x y z
N LYS A 1 -5.55 18.83 -0.07
CA LYS A 1 -5.28 19.23 1.35
C LYS A 1 -4.02 18.50 1.81
N PRO A 2 -3.08 19.12 2.55
CA PRO A 2 -1.89 18.39 3.03
C PRO A 2 -2.27 17.22 3.93
N ILE A 3 -1.70 16.05 3.66
CA ILE A 3 -1.76 14.88 4.51
C ILE A 3 -0.69 15.04 5.60
N LYS A 4 -1.05 14.73 6.83
CA LYS A 4 -0.18 14.83 8.03
C LYS A 4 -0.02 13.49 8.71
N TYR A 5 0.99 13.35 9.56
CA TYR A 5 1.08 12.18 10.44
C TYR A 5 -0.18 12.04 11.31
N GLY A 6 -0.67 10.82 11.44
CA GLY A 6 -1.92 10.50 12.12
C GLY A 6 -3.18 10.71 11.27
N SER A 7 -3.06 11.17 10.02
CA SER A 7 -4.21 11.26 9.12
C SER A 7 -4.75 9.87 8.79
N THR A 8 -6.07 9.73 8.82
CA THR A 8 -6.77 8.58 8.24
C THR A 8 -7.07 8.87 6.78
N ILE A 9 -6.62 7.98 5.90
CA ILE A 9 -6.72 8.08 4.45
C ILE A 9 -7.33 6.80 3.87
N ALA A 10 -7.75 6.87 2.61
CA ALA A 10 -7.98 5.69 1.77
C ALA A 10 -7.01 5.75 0.60
N LEU A 11 -6.48 4.60 0.20
CA LEU A 11 -5.62 4.48 -0.98
C LEU A 11 -6.47 3.93 -2.12
N PHE A 12 -6.44 4.58 -3.28
CA PHE A 12 -7.26 4.27 -4.43
C PHE A 12 -6.37 3.93 -5.62
N HIS A 13 -6.42 2.67 -6.07
CA HIS A 13 -5.70 2.23 -7.24
C HIS A 13 -6.34 2.83 -8.48
N VAL A 14 -5.62 3.73 -9.14
CA VAL A 14 -6.17 4.61 -10.18
C VAL A 14 -6.65 3.83 -11.40
N PRO A 15 -5.90 2.86 -11.96
CA PRO A 15 -6.31 2.15 -13.17
C PRO A 15 -7.59 1.34 -12.98
N THR A 16 -7.69 0.60 -11.87
CA THR A 16 -8.79 -0.34 -11.64
C THR A 16 -9.96 0.30 -10.90
N ARG A 17 -9.76 1.52 -10.42
CA ARG A 17 -10.72 2.33 -9.67
C ARG A 17 -11.21 1.63 -8.42
N LYS A 18 -10.30 1.00 -7.67
CA LYS A 18 -10.61 0.24 -6.46
C LYS A 18 -9.80 0.70 -5.26
N TYR A 19 -10.37 0.56 -4.08
CA TYR A 19 -9.70 0.93 -2.83
C TYR A 19 -8.83 -0.22 -2.31
N LEU A 20 -7.64 0.13 -1.80
CA LEU A 20 -6.79 -0.78 -1.06
C LEU A 20 -7.46 -1.14 0.27
N SER A 21 -7.67 -2.43 0.47
CA SER A 21 -8.61 -2.96 1.44
C SER A 21 -8.10 -4.25 2.08
N THR A 22 -8.78 -4.69 3.14
CA THR A 22 -8.62 -6.03 3.69
C THR A 22 -9.97 -6.63 4.05
N LYS A 23 -10.21 -7.86 3.59
CA LYS A 23 -11.47 -8.59 3.87
C LYS A 23 -11.34 -9.67 4.95
N GLY A 24 -10.24 -9.65 5.71
CA GLY A 24 -9.98 -10.68 6.72
C GLY A 24 -9.74 -12.08 6.12
N VAL A 25 -9.38 -12.16 4.83
CA VAL A 25 -9.01 -13.41 4.16
C VAL A 25 -7.52 -13.66 4.38
N LYS A 26 -7.14 -14.89 4.73
CA LYS A 26 -5.73 -15.30 4.91
C LYS A 26 -5.13 -15.85 3.62
N TYR A 27 -3.83 -15.66 3.44
CA TYR A 27 -3.09 -16.38 2.41
C TYR A 27 -3.17 -17.90 2.63
N PRO A 28 -3.32 -18.72 1.57
CA PRO A 28 -3.26 -20.17 1.70
C PRO A 28 -1.93 -20.60 2.33
N ASN A 29 -1.99 -21.48 3.33
CA ASN A 29 -0.83 -22.00 4.06
C ASN A 29 -0.02 -20.95 4.86
N HIS A 30 -0.60 -19.77 5.13
CA HIS A 30 0.05 -18.73 5.93
C HIS A 30 -0.95 -18.10 6.92
N GLU A 31 -0.46 -17.69 8.08
CA GLU A 31 -1.31 -17.03 9.10
C GLU A 31 -1.57 -15.54 8.81
N GLN A 32 -0.99 -15.01 7.73
CA GLN A 32 -1.10 -13.60 7.37
C GLN A 32 -2.33 -13.32 6.52
N TYR A 33 -3.01 -12.22 6.85
CA TYR A 33 -4.16 -11.74 6.10
C TYR A 33 -3.71 -11.06 4.81
N MET A 34 -4.48 -11.27 3.75
CA MET A 34 -4.29 -10.60 2.46
C MET A 34 -4.70 -9.14 2.54
N VAL A 35 -3.93 -8.31 1.84
CA VAL A 35 -4.38 -7.01 1.37
C VAL A 35 -4.83 -7.18 -0.08
N VAL A 36 -5.95 -6.55 -0.43
CA VAL A 36 -6.62 -6.68 -1.73
C VAL A 36 -7.10 -5.32 -2.20
N CYS A 37 -7.51 -5.20 -3.47
CA CYS A 37 -8.25 -4.04 -3.94
C CYS A 37 -9.73 -4.41 -4.13
N THR A 38 -10.66 -3.58 -3.65
CA THR A 38 -12.10 -3.83 -3.77
C THR A 38 -12.94 -2.55 -3.75
N GLY A 39 -14.20 -2.64 -4.20
CA GLY A 39 -15.15 -1.54 -4.22
C GLY A 39 -14.79 -0.41 -5.19
N GLN A 40 -15.78 0.34 -5.68
CA GLN A 40 -15.56 1.65 -6.32
C GLN A 40 -16.01 2.81 -5.43
N GLU A 41 -16.69 2.48 -4.34
CA GLU A 41 -17.07 3.37 -3.26
C GLU A 41 -16.30 2.94 -2.02
N ILE A 42 -15.96 3.92 -1.18
CA ILE A 42 -15.18 3.70 0.03
C ILE A 42 -15.96 2.89 1.05
N ASP A 43 -15.38 1.78 1.51
CA ASP A 43 -15.83 1.06 2.70
C ASP A 43 -15.05 1.57 3.92
N TYR A 44 -15.73 2.37 4.75
CA TYR A 44 -15.12 2.98 5.94
C TYR A 44 -14.63 1.97 6.99
N LYS A 45 -14.99 0.69 6.88
CA LYS A 45 -14.50 -0.37 7.77
C LYS A 45 -13.23 -1.02 7.25
N HIS A 46 -13.11 -1.22 5.94
CA HIS A 46 -12.05 -2.07 5.35
C HIS A 46 -11.00 -1.29 4.54
N ASP A 47 -11.26 -0.04 4.19
CA ASP A 47 -10.44 0.72 3.23
C ASP A 47 -9.64 1.86 3.88
N LEU A 48 -9.74 2.03 5.21
CA LEU A 48 -9.14 3.13 5.93
C LEU A 48 -7.79 2.76 6.56
N TRP A 49 -6.79 3.61 6.33
CA TRP A 49 -5.43 3.47 6.81
C TRP A 49 -5.00 4.74 7.54
N THR A 50 -4.36 4.60 8.69
CA THR A 50 -3.72 5.71 9.39
C THR A 50 -2.23 5.74 9.06
N VAL A 51 -1.74 6.91 8.65
CA VAL A 51 -0.33 7.12 8.24
C VAL A 51 0.51 7.57 9.43
N TYR A 52 1.64 6.90 9.67
CA TYR A 52 2.59 7.21 10.74
C TYR A 52 4.03 7.32 10.21
N ASP A 53 4.87 8.05 10.94
CA ASP A 53 6.34 7.95 10.87
C ASP A 53 6.84 7.04 11.99
N LYS A 54 8.03 6.45 11.83
CA LYS A 54 8.80 5.87 12.95
C LYS A 54 9.45 6.95 13.82
N SER A 55 9.70 8.15 13.29
CA SER A 55 10.18 9.29 14.06
C SER A 55 8.99 9.96 14.77
N ASN A 56 9.05 10.15 16.09
CA ASN A 56 7.90 10.51 16.95
C ASN A 56 7.27 11.91 16.73
N TYR A 57 7.28 12.46 15.52
CA TYR A 57 6.75 13.79 15.21
C TYR A 57 5.26 13.69 14.87
N SER A 58 4.41 13.86 15.89
CA SER A 58 2.97 14.03 15.69
C SER A 58 2.65 15.44 15.18
N GLY A 59 1.91 15.56 14.09
CA GLY A 59 1.28 16.83 13.67
C GLY A 59 1.96 17.58 12.50
N ASP A 60 3.13 17.13 12.06
CA ASP A 60 3.86 17.71 10.93
C ASP A 60 3.35 17.22 9.56
N SER A 61 3.60 18.02 8.52
CA SER A 61 3.31 17.66 7.13
C SER A 61 4.23 16.52 6.65
N LEU A 62 3.69 15.60 5.85
CA LEU A 62 4.46 14.48 5.30
C LEU A 62 5.33 14.94 4.12
N TYR A 63 6.63 14.63 4.14
CA TYR A 63 7.53 14.84 2.99
C TYR A 63 7.68 13.56 2.18
N ILE A 64 7.55 13.67 0.87
CA ILE A 64 7.75 12.57 -0.08
C ILE A 64 9.17 12.03 0.10
N SER A 65 9.37 10.71 -0.01
CA SER A 65 10.60 9.95 0.30
C SER A 65 10.89 9.59 1.77
N ALA A 66 10.10 10.03 2.76
CA ALA A 66 10.21 9.52 4.12
C ALA A 66 9.75 8.04 4.22
N GLY A 67 10.17 7.33 5.27
CA GLY A 67 9.71 5.97 5.53
C GLY A 67 8.41 5.98 6.34
N PHE A 68 7.31 5.54 5.73
CA PHE A 68 5.97 5.60 6.31
C PHE A 68 5.46 4.22 6.74
N ILE A 69 4.61 4.21 7.75
CA ILE A 69 3.86 3.04 8.18
C ILE A 69 2.38 3.32 7.95
N PHE A 70 1.68 2.37 7.31
CA PHE A 70 0.24 2.42 7.11
C PHE A 70 -0.42 1.39 8.01
N LYS A 71 -1.19 1.85 9.00
CA LYS A 71 -1.92 0.99 9.92
C LYS A 71 -3.38 0.94 9.50
N HIS A 72 -3.90 -0.25 9.21
CA HIS A 72 -5.32 -0.42 8.94
C HIS A 72 -6.14 -0.04 10.17
N LYS A 73 -7.15 0.81 9.97
CA LYS A 73 -7.89 1.47 11.05
C LYS A 73 -8.65 0.47 11.94
N GLU A 74 -9.36 -0.47 11.32
CA GLU A 74 -10.25 -1.40 12.04
C GLU A 74 -9.49 -2.53 12.73
N THR A 75 -8.53 -3.16 12.04
CA THR A 75 -7.81 -4.33 12.57
C THR A 75 -6.56 -3.96 13.35
N GLY A 76 -6.03 -2.75 13.14
CA GLY A 76 -4.76 -2.31 13.69
C GLY A 76 -3.51 -2.97 13.08
N GLY A 77 -3.67 -3.84 12.08
CA GLY A 77 -2.54 -4.43 11.37
C GLY A 77 -1.84 -3.42 10.45
N PHE A 78 -0.57 -3.66 10.12
CA PHE A 78 0.19 -2.79 9.22
C PHE A 78 0.21 -3.35 7.81
N LEU A 79 0.19 -2.45 6.81
CA LEU A 79 0.50 -2.80 5.43
C LEU A 79 1.95 -3.26 5.36
N HIS A 80 2.16 -4.51 4.98
CA HIS A 80 3.46 -5.18 5.05
C HIS A 80 3.74 -5.96 3.76
N SER A 81 5.02 -6.17 3.48
CA SER A 81 5.47 -7.06 2.43
C SER A 81 6.83 -7.68 2.82
N HIS A 82 7.22 -8.76 2.16
CA HIS A 82 8.44 -9.49 2.46
C HIS A 82 9.00 -10.15 1.20
N VAL A 83 10.28 -10.52 1.19
CA VAL A 83 10.88 -11.19 0.02
C VAL A 83 10.14 -12.49 -0.37
N THR A 84 10.02 -12.76 -1.67
CA THR A 84 9.20 -13.84 -2.26
C THR A 84 9.48 -15.25 -1.76
N GLN A 85 10.62 -15.49 -1.10
CA GLN A 85 10.94 -16.79 -0.51
C GLN A 85 10.01 -17.18 0.65
N PHE A 86 9.39 -16.18 1.30
CA PHE A 86 8.47 -16.40 2.42
C PHE A 86 7.00 -16.55 1.98
N GLY A 87 6.70 -16.29 0.71
CA GLY A 87 5.36 -16.38 0.19
C GLY A 87 5.21 -15.73 -1.18
N LYS A 88 4.25 -16.23 -1.96
CA LYS A 88 3.87 -15.67 -3.25
C LYS A 88 2.36 -15.51 -3.35
N THR A 89 1.91 -14.53 -4.12
CA THR A 89 0.48 -14.30 -4.34
C THR A 89 -0.15 -15.49 -5.07
N PRO A 90 -1.41 -15.87 -4.75
CA PRO A 90 -2.00 -17.11 -5.25
C PRO A 90 -2.19 -17.20 -6.77
N LYS A 91 -2.37 -16.06 -7.46
CA LYS A 91 -2.67 -16.06 -8.89
C LYS A 91 -1.47 -15.65 -9.74
N SER A 92 -0.79 -14.55 -9.39
CA SER A 92 0.35 -14.04 -10.18
C SER A 92 1.71 -14.61 -9.79
N ASN A 93 1.82 -15.26 -8.63
CA ASN A 93 3.10 -15.70 -8.06
C ASN A 93 4.10 -14.56 -7.78
N TYR A 94 3.61 -13.34 -7.61
CA TYR A 94 4.40 -12.16 -7.22
C TYR A 94 4.57 -12.07 -5.71
N GLN A 95 5.33 -11.07 -5.26
CA GLN A 95 5.58 -10.85 -3.85
C GLN A 95 4.28 -10.50 -3.11
N GLN A 96 4.03 -11.14 -1.97
CA GLN A 96 2.82 -10.94 -1.20
C GLN A 96 2.77 -9.55 -0.54
N VAL A 97 1.56 -9.05 -0.36
CA VAL A 97 1.28 -7.86 0.45
C VAL A 97 0.27 -8.27 1.50
N THR A 98 0.65 -8.13 2.75
CA THR A 98 -0.08 -8.73 3.85
C THR A 98 -0.42 -7.72 4.92
N LEU A 99 -1.39 -8.07 5.75
CA LEU A 99 -1.80 -7.31 6.92
C LEU A 99 -1.28 -8.00 8.17
N LEU A 100 0.04 -7.95 8.34
CA LEU A 100 0.74 -8.36 9.55
C LEU A 100 2.15 -7.75 9.49
N GLY A 101 2.44 -6.78 10.35
CA GLY A 101 3.68 -6.03 10.26
C GLY A 101 4.35 -5.78 11.60
N GLY A 102 5.68 -5.71 11.55
CA GLY A 102 6.56 -5.28 12.63
C GLY A 102 7.50 -4.17 12.13
N ASP A 103 8.77 -4.24 12.50
CA ASP A 103 9.76 -3.21 12.19
C ASP A 103 10.08 -3.02 10.69
N ASP A 104 9.68 -3.94 9.82
CA ASP A 104 9.96 -3.93 8.39
C ASP A 104 8.82 -3.39 7.51
N SER A 105 7.70 -2.96 8.11
CA SER A 105 6.48 -2.54 7.38
C SER A 105 6.52 -1.10 6.89
N HIS A 106 7.72 -0.64 6.51
CA HIS A 106 7.95 0.72 6.06
C HIS A 106 7.78 0.81 4.55
N TRP A 107 7.20 1.90 4.10
CA TRP A 107 6.99 2.21 2.70
C TRP A 107 7.54 3.59 2.35
N ILE A 108 8.05 3.73 1.15
CA ILE A 108 8.54 4.98 0.59
C ILE A 108 7.48 5.46 -0.40
N ILE A 109 6.93 6.65 -0.16
CA ILE A 109 6.03 7.32 -1.10
C ILE A 109 6.87 8.09 -2.10
N ARG A 110 6.55 7.94 -3.39
CA ARG A 110 7.04 8.76 -4.49
C ARG A 110 5.84 9.26 -5.29
N HIS A 111 5.90 10.47 -5.84
CA HIS A 111 4.92 10.84 -6.86
C HIS A 111 5.04 9.86 -8.03
N TYR A 112 3.89 9.40 -8.51
CA TYR A 112 3.87 8.62 -9.72
C TYR A 112 4.26 9.53 -10.90
N SER A 113 5.19 9.06 -11.70
CA SER A 113 5.60 9.70 -12.94
C SER A 113 6.01 8.59 -13.89
N SER A 114 5.75 8.76 -15.19
CA SER A 114 6.22 7.82 -16.22
C SER A 114 7.75 7.89 -16.45
N LYS A 115 8.45 8.76 -15.71
CA LYS A 115 9.90 8.97 -15.77
C LYS A 115 10.43 9.29 -14.37
N VAL A 116 11.74 9.10 -14.17
CA VAL A 116 12.40 9.47 -12.92
C VAL A 116 12.31 10.99 -12.71
N ASP A 117 11.64 11.40 -11.64
CA ASP A 117 11.67 12.77 -11.12
C ASP A 117 12.39 12.77 -9.77
N TYR A 118 13.27 13.75 -9.57
CA TYR A 118 14.13 13.92 -8.40
C TYR A 118 13.68 15.06 -7.47
N ASN A 119 12.56 15.73 -7.76
CA ASN A 119 12.01 16.75 -6.86
C ASN A 119 11.21 16.10 -5.71
N TYR A 120 11.91 15.82 -4.61
CA TYR A 120 11.39 15.05 -3.47
C TYR A 120 10.94 15.90 -2.27
N LEU A 121 10.88 17.22 -2.38
CA LEU A 121 10.69 18.11 -1.22
C LEU A 121 9.26 18.62 -1.03
N ASP A 122 8.31 18.09 -1.78
CA ASP A 122 6.92 18.51 -1.69
C ASP A 122 6.16 17.76 -0.59
N HIS A 123 5.16 18.45 -0.04
CA HIS A 123 4.23 17.86 0.91
C HIS A 123 3.31 16.88 0.21
N LEU A 124 3.01 15.75 0.84
CA LEU A 124 1.96 14.86 0.35
C LEU A 124 0.59 15.51 0.48
N MET A 125 -0.15 15.58 -0.62
CA MET A 125 -1.47 16.18 -0.71
C MET A 125 -2.53 15.11 -0.98
N ASP A 126 -3.72 15.31 -0.40
CA ASP A 126 -4.92 14.58 -0.78
C ASP A 126 -5.19 14.75 -2.28
N GLY A 127 -5.35 13.63 -2.97
CA GLY A 127 -5.49 13.56 -4.43
C GLY A 127 -4.20 13.30 -5.20
N ASP A 128 -3.03 13.28 -4.55
CA ASP A 128 -1.77 12.97 -5.22
C ASP A 128 -1.77 11.53 -5.74
N ILE A 129 -1.28 11.37 -6.98
CA ILE A 129 -1.00 10.06 -7.56
C ILE A 129 0.42 9.66 -7.15
N ILE A 130 0.54 8.50 -6.53
CA ILE A 130 1.79 8.05 -5.91
C ILE A 130 2.11 6.60 -6.28
N SER A 131 3.39 6.26 -6.23
CA SER A 131 3.84 4.87 -6.11
C SER A 131 4.36 4.61 -4.72
N LEU A 132 4.01 3.44 -4.19
CA LEU A 132 4.32 3.03 -2.84
C LEU A 132 5.36 1.90 -2.83
N PHE A 133 6.61 2.19 -2.50
CA PHE A 133 7.70 1.21 -2.51
C PHE A 133 7.89 0.58 -1.15
N HIS A 134 7.89 -0.74 -1.06
CA HIS A 134 8.25 -1.42 0.17
C HIS A 134 9.72 -1.13 0.50
N LYS A 135 10.02 -0.56 1.66
CA LYS A 135 11.36 -0.01 1.97
C LYS A 135 12.45 -1.08 1.94
N VAL A 136 12.16 -2.28 2.46
CA VAL A 136 13.17 -3.34 2.58
C VAL A 136 13.46 -4.01 1.24
N THR A 137 12.43 -4.31 0.46
CA THR A 137 12.61 -5.00 -0.83
C THR A 137 12.81 -4.04 -1.99
N ASN A 138 12.48 -2.76 -1.81
CA ASN A 138 12.47 -1.71 -2.84
C ASN A 138 11.63 -2.09 -4.08
N ILE A 139 10.54 -2.83 -3.86
CA ILE A 139 9.59 -3.23 -4.91
C ILE A 139 8.27 -2.47 -4.66
N PRO A 140 7.65 -1.89 -5.70
CA PRO A 140 6.43 -1.10 -5.54
C PRO A 140 5.19 -1.98 -5.35
N LEU A 141 4.23 -1.42 -4.62
CA LEU A 141 2.87 -1.94 -4.53
C LEU A 141 2.26 -1.98 -5.94
N TYR A 142 1.58 -3.07 -6.24
CA TYR A 142 1.07 -3.37 -7.55
C TYR A 142 -0.33 -3.99 -7.45
N SER A 143 -1.26 -3.48 -8.25
CA SER A 143 -2.57 -4.10 -8.43
C SER A 143 -2.97 -4.14 -9.91
N HIS A 144 -3.80 -5.10 -10.29
CA HIS A 144 -4.05 -5.46 -11.68
C HIS A 144 -5.35 -6.25 -11.82
N ASP A 145 -5.85 -6.47 -13.02
CA ASP A 145 -7.18 -7.09 -13.24
C ASP A 145 -7.28 -8.60 -12.87
N VAL A 146 -6.26 -9.16 -12.24
CA VAL A 146 -6.30 -10.53 -11.72
C VAL A 146 -7.16 -10.59 -10.45
N LEU A 147 -8.14 -11.50 -10.48
CA LEU A 147 -9.09 -11.72 -9.39
C LEU A 147 -8.74 -12.96 -8.59
N LEU A 148 -8.92 -12.86 -7.27
CA LEU A 148 -8.94 -13.99 -6.34
C LEU A 148 -10.28 -14.74 -6.43
N ASP A 149 -10.38 -15.88 -5.75
CA ASP A 149 -11.56 -16.76 -5.82
C ASP A 149 -12.84 -16.08 -5.27
N ASP A 150 -12.68 -15.15 -4.32
CA ASP A 150 -13.77 -14.32 -3.78
C ASP A 150 -14.08 -13.08 -4.64
N ARG A 151 -13.49 -12.99 -5.84
CA ARG A 151 -13.61 -11.89 -6.81
C ARG A 151 -13.02 -10.56 -6.33
N THR A 152 -12.26 -10.54 -5.24
CA THR A 152 -11.41 -9.38 -4.93
C THR A 152 -10.22 -9.31 -5.87
N GLN A 153 -9.66 -8.11 -6.00
CA GLN A 153 -8.50 -7.89 -6.84
C GLN A 153 -7.23 -8.20 -6.06
N GLU A 154 -6.35 -8.99 -6.68
CA GLU A 154 -5.05 -9.31 -6.09
C GLU A 154 -4.19 -8.04 -5.98
N VAL A 155 -3.51 -7.90 -4.85
CA VAL A 155 -2.48 -6.90 -4.60
C VAL A 155 -1.18 -7.63 -4.30
N SER A 156 -0.09 -7.08 -4.82
CA SER A 156 1.25 -7.66 -4.75
C SER A 156 2.31 -6.56 -4.68
N CYS A 157 3.57 -6.95 -4.53
CA CYS A 157 4.69 -6.07 -4.88
C CYS A 157 5.32 -6.58 -6.19
N TYR A 158 5.33 -5.76 -7.23
CA TYR A 158 5.88 -6.10 -8.54
C TYR A 158 6.22 -4.83 -9.34
N GLY A 159 7.08 -4.97 -10.36
CA GLY A 159 7.44 -3.89 -11.28
C GLY A 159 8.58 -3.01 -10.79
N ASP A 160 8.76 -1.89 -11.50
CA ASP A 160 9.78 -0.86 -11.23
C ASP A 160 9.19 0.46 -10.72
N GLY A 161 7.86 0.58 -10.70
CA GLY A 161 7.12 1.72 -10.19
C GLY A 161 6.81 2.80 -11.24
N PHE A 162 7.06 2.51 -12.52
CA PHE A 162 6.74 3.42 -13.62
C PHE A 162 5.55 2.94 -14.46
N GLU A 163 5.05 1.73 -14.22
CA GLU A 163 3.87 1.19 -14.90
C GLU A 163 2.55 1.61 -14.22
N ASP A 164 1.48 1.69 -15.01
CA ASP A 164 0.16 2.17 -14.55
C ASP A 164 -0.37 1.36 -13.36
N ASN A 165 -0.07 0.08 -13.27
CA ASN A 165 -0.51 -0.79 -12.18
C ASN A 165 0.22 -0.53 -10.83
N ASN A 166 1.13 0.44 -10.79
CA ASN A 166 1.79 0.93 -9.57
C ASN A 166 1.24 2.28 -9.05
N MET A 167 0.09 2.76 -9.55
CA MET A 167 -0.54 4.04 -9.13
C MET A 167 -1.96 3.94 -8.59
#